data_AF-A0A835JY73-F1
#
_entry.id   AF-A0A835JY73-F1
#
_cell.length_a   1.000
_cell.length_b   1.000
_cell.length_c   1.000
_cell.angle_alpha   90.00
_cell.angle_beta   90.00
_cell.angle_gamma   90.00
#
_symmetry.space_group_name_H-M   'P 1'
#
loop_
_entity.id
_entity.type
_entity.pdbx_description
1 polymer ?
#
loop_
_entity_poly.entity_id
_entity_poly.type
_entity_poly.pdbx_seq_one_letter_code
_entity_poly.pdbx_strand_id
1 'polypeptide(L)'
;MTQLDNDNGHGKVILTRVLAASLLGFISAAAATLYYRRKSKARLDQHIIPVLMRTESGRSGNLEAFSAYVARQMGFADANECPRLCSLAYDYLKRSEGCENNIFDYFANQPEVESLYVKLIEELERCILTYFAFHWSKASLFISQVMDVESVKKPKLKGIVMAATRKQRFERVTKSLKVTRAFSTLVEEMKAIRQGEAHCTEVMVPVALSERSPVLLLMGGGMGAGKSTVTKDILKEPFWSGAKAKAVVVEADAFKESDVIYRALSSMGHHDDMLQTSELVHQSSTDAASSLLVTALNEGRDVIMDGTLSWEPFVEQTIAMARSVHKCRYRMGLGYQEAEDGTVTENYWEKVEEEEEEEEDGQRLNNERGALADRKPYRIELVGVVCDPYLAVVRGIRRAITKRRAVRVNSQLKSHKRFASAFERYCKLVDNARLYCTNSVGAPPSLIAWKDGDHNLLIDPEGYRCLTNVCNLKAEAESIYELYTDPSPIFEPGSVWKDIVMDPSRPTVQSELKNSILNIIEKS
;
A
#
# COMPACT_ATOMS: atom_id res chain seq x y z
N MET A 1 -21.57 60.23 51.64
CA MET A 1 -22.91 59.78 52.05
C MET A 1 -23.53 59.11 50.83
N THR A 2 -23.61 57.76 50.87
CA THR A 2 -24.44 56.84 50.05
C THR A 2 -24.34 56.92 48.51
N GLN A 3 -23.71 55.94 47.84
CA GLN A 3 -24.31 54.70 47.26
C GLN A 3 -25.21 55.00 46.03
N LEU A 4 -25.25 54.25 44.91
CA LEU A 4 -24.96 52.85 44.60
C LEU A 4 -24.89 52.67 43.06
N ASP A 5 -24.31 51.56 42.64
CA ASP A 5 -24.04 51.02 41.30
C ASP A 5 -25.13 51.13 40.21
N ASN A 6 -24.69 51.22 38.94
CA ASN A 6 -25.12 50.26 37.91
C ASN A 6 -24.19 50.29 36.68
N ASP A 7 -23.09 49.56 36.77
CA ASP A 7 -22.26 49.19 35.63
C ASP A 7 -22.81 47.90 35.00
N ASN A 8 -23.66 48.03 33.96
CA ASN A 8 -24.11 46.85 33.19
C ASN A 8 -24.46 47.13 31.72
N GLY A 9 -23.91 48.21 31.14
CA GLY A 9 -24.24 48.66 29.78
C GLY A 9 -23.28 48.24 28.66
N HIS A 10 -22.01 47.97 28.99
CA HIS A 10 -20.96 47.81 27.97
C HIS A 10 -20.71 46.37 27.50
N GLY A 11 -21.11 45.35 28.26
CA GLY A 11 -20.91 43.93 27.91
C GLY A 11 -21.85 43.40 26.81
N LYS A 12 -23.09 43.91 26.73
CA LYS A 12 -24.09 43.44 25.75
C LYS A 12 -23.83 43.93 24.32
N VAL A 13 -23.28 45.13 24.14
CA VAL A 13 -23.08 45.70 22.79
C VAL A 13 -21.87 45.07 22.08
N ILE A 14 -20.85 44.64 22.82
CA ILE A 14 -19.67 43.95 22.26
C ILE A 14 -20.01 42.51 21.87
N LEU A 15 -20.77 41.79 22.72
CA LEU A 15 -21.18 40.41 22.44
C LEU A 15 -22.08 40.31 21.19
N THR A 16 -22.97 41.30 20.97
CA THR A 16 -23.86 41.31 19.81
C THR A 16 -23.13 41.59 18.49
N ARG A 17 -22.07 42.42 18.51
CA ARG A 17 -21.24 42.66 17.30
C ARG A 17 -20.31 41.50 16.97
N VAL A 18 -19.77 40.80 17.98
CA VAL A 18 -18.94 39.59 17.77
C VAL A 18 -19.80 38.41 17.27
N LEU A 19 -21.04 38.29 17.75
CA LEU A 19 -21.99 37.28 17.25
C LEU A 19 -22.52 37.59 15.85
N ALA A 20 -22.75 38.87 15.51
CA ALA A 20 -23.17 39.24 14.15
C ALA A 20 -22.04 39.03 13.11
N ALA A 21 -20.79 39.30 13.46
CA ALA A 21 -19.64 39.06 12.60
C ALA A 21 -19.33 37.57 12.40
N SER A 22 -19.51 36.74 13.44
CA SER A 22 -19.37 35.29 13.32
C SER A 22 -20.52 34.67 12.52
N LEU A 23 -21.78 35.10 12.72
CA LEU A 23 -22.92 34.60 11.95
C LEU A 23 -22.85 34.99 10.47
N LEU A 24 -22.42 36.21 10.12
CA LEU A 24 -22.21 36.60 8.73
C LEU A 24 -21.05 35.83 8.07
N GLY A 25 -19.95 35.62 8.79
CA GLY A 25 -18.83 34.78 8.34
C GLY A 25 -19.22 33.31 8.13
N PHE A 26 -20.06 32.75 9.02
CA PHE A 26 -20.60 31.40 8.90
C PHE A 26 -21.62 31.28 7.77
N ILE A 27 -22.47 32.29 7.54
CA ILE A 27 -23.43 32.28 6.42
C ILE A 27 -22.71 32.45 5.08
N SER A 28 -21.67 33.29 4.98
CA SER A 28 -20.87 33.41 3.76
C SER A 28 -20.01 32.17 3.51
N ALA A 29 -19.42 31.56 4.55
CA ALA A 29 -18.66 30.32 4.43
C ALA A 29 -19.58 29.13 4.11
N ALA A 30 -20.76 29.02 4.73
CA ALA A 30 -21.73 27.98 4.43
C ALA A 30 -22.36 28.17 3.05
N ALA A 31 -22.67 29.40 2.65
CA ALA A 31 -23.18 29.69 1.31
C ALA A 31 -22.11 29.48 0.23
N ALA A 32 -20.84 29.84 0.49
CA ALA A 32 -19.73 29.49 -0.39
C ALA A 32 -19.55 27.97 -0.44
N THR A 33 -19.52 27.27 0.70
CA THR A 33 -19.40 25.80 0.74
C THR A 33 -20.58 25.12 0.05
N LEU A 34 -21.80 25.63 0.20
CA LEU A 34 -22.99 25.11 -0.50
C LEU A 34 -22.97 25.44 -1.99
N TYR A 35 -22.54 26.65 -2.39
CA TYR A 35 -22.40 27.07 -3.78
C TYR A 35 -21.29 26.30 -4.49
N TYR A 36 -20.12 26.12 -3.86
CA TYR A 36 -19.02 25.30 -4.33
C TYR A 36 -19.37 23.81 -4.33
N ARG A 37 -20.12 23.30 -3.34
CA ARG A 37 -20.64 21.91 -3.33
C ARG A 37 -21.71 21.69 -4.40
N ARG A 38 -22.47 22.72 -4.78
CA ARG A 38 -23.41 22.68 -5.92
C ARG A 38 -22.65 22.72 -7.25
N LYS A 39 -21.59 23.53 -7.35
CA LYS A 39 -20.71 23.63 -8.52
C LYS A 39 -19.82 22.39 -8.69
N SER A 40 -19.42 21.74 -7.59
CA SER A 40 -18.72 20.46 -7.61
C SER A 40 -19.68 19.34 -8.00
N LYS A 41 -20.91 19.28 -7.44
CA LYS A 41 -21.96 18.36 -7.94
C LYS A 41 -22.24 18.50 -9.44
N ALA A 42 -22.18 19.72 -9.98
CA ALA A 42 -22.34 19.97 -11.42
C ALA A 42 -21.11 19.57 -12.27
N ARG A 43 -19.94 19.34 -11.67
CA ARG A 43 -18.70 18.89 -12.33
C ARG A 43 -18.49 17.37 -12.29
N LEU A 44 -19.27 16.63 -11.52
CA LEU A 44 -19.04 15.21 -11.28
C LEU A 44 -19.88 14.39 -12.26
N ASP A 45 -19.22 13.78 -13.24
CA ASP A 45 -19.84 12.84 -14.16
C ASP A 45 -20.32 11.60 -13.40
N GLN A 46 -21.63 11.51 -13.17
CA GLN A 46 -22.22 10.36 -12.48
C GLN A 46 -22.13 9.08 -13.32
N HIS A 47 -21.94 9.21 -14.64
CA HIS A 47 -21.80 8.06 -15.54
C HIS A 47 -20.56 7.24 -15.22
N ILE A 48 -19.49 7.84 -14.70
CA ILE A 48 -18.24 7.13 -14.43
C ILE A 48 -18.29 6.27 -13.15
N ILE A 49 -19.29 6.49 -12.29
CA ILE A 49 -19.41 5.82 -11.00
C ILE A 49 -20.05 4.43 -11.22
N PRO A 50 -19.46 3.34 -10.69
CA PRO A 50 -20.09 2.03 -10.71
C PRO A 50 -21.43 2.03 -9.97
N VAL A 51 -22.45 1.46 -10.58
CA VAL A 51 -23.81 1.46 -10.03
C VAL A 51 -23.90 0.51 -8.84
N LEU A 52 -24.43 1.01 -7.74
CA LEU A 52 -24.85 0.21 -6.59
C LEU A 52 -26.36 0.04 -6.64
N MET A 53 -26.84 -1.10 -7.11
CA MET A 53 -28.26 -1.41 -7.01
C MET A 53 -28.61 -1.52 -5.52
N ARG A 54 -29.77 -1.01 -5.09
CA ARG A 54 -30.32 -1.31 -3.76
C ARG A 54 -31.36 -2.41 -3.93
N THR A 55 -31.30 -3.45 -3.10
CA THR A 55 -32.40 -4.42 -3.06
C THR A 55 -33.60 -3.80 -2.32
N GLU A 56 -34.82 -4.18 -2.69
CA GLU A 56 -36.07 -3.71 -2.06
C GLU A 56 -36.10 -3.95 -0.53
N SER A 57 -35.31 -4.92 -0.05
CA SER A 57 -35.17 -5.27 1.38
C SER A 57 -34.25 -4.36 2.19
N GLY A 58 -33.63 -3.33 1.60
CA GLY A 58 -32.66 -2.46 2.28
C GLY A 58 -31.30 -3.12 2.56
N ARG A 59 -31.08 -4.38 2.17
CA ARG A 59 -29.77 -5.04 2.22
C ARG A 59 -28.86 -4.56 1.10
N SER A 60 -27.55 -4.52 1.37
CA SER A 60 -26.45 -4.18 0.44
C SER A 60 -26.73 -4.76 -0.93
N GLY A 61 -27.18 -3.93 -1.88
CA GLY A 61 -27.59 -4.47 -3.16
C GLY A 61 -26.43 -4.71 -4.11
N ASN A 62 -26.75 -5.33 -5.23
CA ASN A 62 -25.76 -5.87 -6.16
C ASN A 62 -24.94 -4.73 -6.78
N LEU A 63 -23.62 -4.83 -6.63
CA LEU A 63 -22.67 -3.99 -7.32
C LEU A 63 -22.67 -4.34 -8.82
N GLU A 64 -22.69 -3.32 -9.67
CA GLU A 64 -22.52 -3.47 -11.11
C GLU A 64 -21.28 -4.31 -11.43
N ALA A 65 -21.43 -5.36 -12.25
CA ALA A 65 -20.32 -6.23 -12.61
C ALA A 65 -19.28 -5.47 -13.45
N PHE A 66 -17.99 -5.79 -13.30
CA PHE A 66 -16.93 -5.09 -14.04
C PHE A 66 -17.14 -5.11 -15.56
N SER A 67 -17.51 -6.26 -16.12
CA SER A 67 -17.79 -6.36 -17.56
C SER A 67 -18.99 -5.52 -18.00
N ALA A 68 -20.03 -5.44 -17.16
CA ALA A 68 -21.20 -4.60 -17.44
C ALA A 68 -20.85 -3.11 -17.33
N TYR A 69 -20.02 -2.74 -16.35
CA TYR A 69 -19.46 -1.41 -16.25
C TYR A 69 -18.66 -1.04 -17.52
N VAL A 70 -17.77 -1.91 -18.01
CA VAL A 70 -17.01 -1.69 -19.24
C VAL A 70 -17.94 -1.52 -20.45
N ALA A 71 -18.93 -2.40 -20.62
CA ALA A 71 -19.90 -2.30 -21.71
C ALA A 71 -20.65 -0.95 -21.67
N ARG A 72 -21.09 -0.52 -20.48
CA ARG A 72 -21.75 0.77 -20.29
C ARG A 72 -20.83 1.96 -20.55
N GLN A 73 -19.57 1.91 -20.09
CA GLN A 73 -18.59 2.96 -20.39
C GLN A 73 -18.31 3.06 -21.90
N MET A 74 -18.34 1.94 -22.62
CA MET A 74 -18.23 1.87 -24.09
C MET A 74 -19.52 2.28 -24.82
N GLY A 75 -20.60 2.58 -24.09
CA GLY A 75 -21.88 3.04 -24.63
C GLY A 75 -22.83 1.93 -25.10
N PHE A 76 -22.63 0.68 -24.72
CA PHE A 76 -23.61 -0.40 -24.90
C PHE A 76 -24.70 -0.32 -23.81
N ALA A 77 -25.94 -0.66 -24.15
CA ALA A 77 -27.04 -0.59 -23.19
C ALA A 77 -27.08 -1.84 -22.28
N ASP A 78 -26.77 -3.01 -22.84
CA ASP A 78 -26.61 -4.28 -22.12
C ASP A 78 -25.25 -4.93 -22.41
N ALA A 79 -24.62 -5.50 -21.38
CA ALA A 79 -23.40 -6.31 -21.49
C ALA A 79 -23.57 -7.55 -22.39
N ASN A 80 -24.81 -8.03 -22.55
CA ASN A 80 -25.15 -9.12 -23.46
C ASN A 80 -25.02 -8.75 -24.94
N GLU A 81 -24.96 -7.46 -25.29
CA GLU A 81 -24.69 -7.01 -26.66
C GLU A 81 -23.25 -7.29 -27.08
N CYS A 82 -22.31 -7.32 -26.13
CA CYS A 82 -20.87 -7.46 -26.40
C CYS A 82 -20.21 -8.54 -25.51
N PRO A 83 -20.66 -9.81 -25.55
CA PRO A 83 -20.20 -10.84 -24.61
C PRO A 83 -18.70 -11.15 -24.74
N ARG A 84 -18.14 -11.06 -25.95
CA ARG A 84 -16.70 -11.29 -26.18
C ARG A 84 -15.85 -10.17 -25.56
N LEU A 85 -16.25 -8.90 -25.70
CA LEU A 85 -15.63 -7.77 -24.99
C LEU A 85 -15.69 -7.96 -23.48
N CYS A 86 -16.84 -8.39 -22.96
CA CYS A 86 -17.03 -8.66 -21.54
C CYS A 86 -16.06 -9.73 -21.01
N SER A 87 -15.80 -10.79 -21.78
CA SER A 87 -14.80 -11.80 -21.43
C SER A 87 -13.39 -11.21 -21.42
N LEU A 88 -13.01 -10.50 -22.49
CA LEU A 88 -11.68 -9.88 -22.62
C LEU A 88 -11.41 -8.88 -21.49
N ALA A 89 -12.41 -8.11 -21.07
CA ALA A 89 -12.29 -7.19 -19.96
C ALA A 89 -11.93 -7.91 -18.65
N TYR A 90 -12.59 -9.04 -18.34
CA TYR A 90 -12.24 -9.83 -17.16
C TYR A 90 -10.84 -10.45 -17.28
N ASP A 91 -10.50 -11.00 -18.44
CA ASP A 91 -9.18 -11.59 -18.68
C ASP A 91 -8.07 -10.55 -18.50
N TYR A 92 -8.29 -9.34 -19.01
CA TYR A 92 -7.36 -8.23 -18.85
C TYR A 92 -7.22 -7.79 -17.38
N LEU A 93 -8.34 -7.63 -16.66
CA LEU A 93 -8.33 -7.28 -15.24
C LEU A 93 -7.60 -8.33 -14.39
N LYS A 94 -7.80 -9.62 -14.71
CA LYS A 94 -7.16 -10.75 -14.04
C LYS A 94 -5.71 -10.97 -14.47
N ARG A 95 -5.27 -10.33 -15.56
CA ARG A 95 -4.01 -10.63 -16.24
C ARG A 95 -3.88 -12.11 -16.60
N SER A 96 -4.95 -12.66 -17.17
CA SER A 96 -4.97 -14.03 -17.69
C SER A 96 -3.86 -14.21 -18.74
N GLU A 97 -3.26 -15.39 -18.78
CA GLU A 97 -2.22 -15.71 -19.76
C GLU A 97 -2.79 -15.59 -21.19
N GLY A 98 -2.03 -14.94 -22.08
CA GLY A 98 -2.45 -14.71 -23.47
C GLY A 98 -3.54 -13.64 -23.66
N CYS A 99 -3.96 -12.92 -22.61
CA CYS A 99 -5.05 -11.94 -22.74
C CYS A 99 -4.77 -10.82 -23.75
N GLU A 100 -3.55 -10.27 -23.78
CA GLU A 100 -3.16 -9.23 -24.75
C GLU A 100 -3.24 -9.75 -26.20
N ASN A 101 -2.78 -10.98 -26.44
CA ASN A 101 -2.91 -11.62 -27.75
C ASN A 101 -4.38 -11.83 -28.13
N ASN A 102 -5.23 -12.28 -27.19
CA ASN A 102 -6.66 -12.45 -27.42
C ASN A 102 -7.36 -11.12 -27.76
N ILE A 103 -6.91 -10.01 -27.15
CA ILE A 103 -7.40 -8.66 -27.46
C ILE A 103 -6.95 -8.23 -28.85
N PHE A 104 -5.70 -8.50 -29.23
CA PHE A 104 -5.20 -8.24 -30.58
C PHE A 104 -5.99 -9.04 -31.63
N ASP A 105 -6.15 -10.34 -31.41
CA ASP A 105 -6.89 -11.26 -32.29
C ASP A 105 -8.37 -10.89 -32.42
N TYR A 106 -8.96 -10.24 -31.40
CA TYR A 106 -10.34 -9.76 -31.44
C TYR A 106 -10.58 -8.78 -32.60
N PHE A 107 -9.57 -7.97 -32.95
CA PHE A 107 -9.63 -6.99 -34.02
C PHE A 107 -8.98 -7.46 -35.33
N ALA A 108 -8.53 -8.71 -35.44
CA ALA A 108 -7.72 -9.19 -36.58
C ALA A 108 -8.33 -8.92 -37.97
N ASN A 109 -9.66 -8.88 -38.07
CA ASN A 109 -10.38 -8.63 -39.33
C ASN A 109 -10.79 -7.16 -39.54
N GLN A 110 -10.39 -6.25 -38.66
CA GLN A 110 -10.68 -4.82 -38.76
C GLN A 110 -9.49 -4.06 -39.38
N PRO A 111 -9.76 -2.97 -40.13
CA PRO A 111 -8.70 -2.04 -40.50
C PRO A 111 -8.09 -1.43 -39.23
N GLU A 112 -6.82 -1.03 -39.30
CA GLU A 112 -6.11 -0.37 -38.21
C GLU A 112 -6.07 -1.19 -36.90
N VAL A 113 -5.91 -2.51 -37.00
CA VAL A 113 -5.88 -3.44 -35.86
C VAL A 113 -4.96 -2.99 -34.71
N GLU A 114 -3.75 -2.49 -35.02
CA GLU A 114 -2.80 -1.99 -34.02
C GLU A 114 -3.33 -0.79 -33.25
N SER A 115 -3.98 0.15 -33.96
CA SER A 115 -4.61 1.34 -33.37
C SER A 115 -5.79 0.96 -32.47
N LEU A 116 -6.66 0.06 -32.93
CA LEU A 116 -7.81 -0.42 -32.16
C LEU A 116 -7.38 -1.22 -30.93
N TYR A 117 -6.33 -2.04 -31.05
CA TYR A 117 -5.71 -2.76 -29.94
C TYR A 117 -5.23 -1.80 -28.85
N VAL A 118 -4.41 -0.81 -29.20
CA VAL A 118 -3.89 0.18 -28.23
C VAL A 118 -5.04 0.94 -27.58
N LYS A 119 -6.00 1.44 -28.35
CA LYS A 119 -7.18 2.16 -27.84
C LYS A 119 -7.98 1.32 -26.85
N LEU A 120 -8.20 0.03 -27.15
CA LEU A 120 -8.96 -0.85 -26.25
C LEU A 120 -8.18 -1.11 -24.96
N ILE A 121 -6.87 -1.38 -25.03
CA ILE A 121 -6.03 -1.57 -23.84
C ILE A 121 -6.07 -0.33 -22.94
N GLU A 122 -5.90 0.86 -23.52
CA GLU A 122 -5.98 2.11 -22.77
C GLU A 122 -7.36 2.32 -22.13
N GLU A 123 -8.44 2.06 -22.86
CA GLU A 123 -9.80 2.22 -22.32
C GLU A 123 -10.12 1.18 -21.25
N LEU A 124 -9.60 -0.05 -21.35
CA LEU A 124 -9.70 -1.04 -20.27
C LEU A 124 -8.95 -0.58 -19.02
N GLU A 125 -7.74 -0.03 -19.16
CA GLU A 125 -7.02 0.57 -18.01
C GLU A 125 -7.76 1.78 -17.42
N ARG A 126 -8.33 2.66 -18.26
CA ARG A 126 -9.22 3.76 -17.82
C ARG A 126 -10.41 3.22 -17.03
N CYS A 127 -11.07 2.18 -17.53
CA CYS A 127 -12.19 1.54 -16.86
C CYS A 127 -11.80 0.91 -15.51
N ILE A 128 -10.62 0.27 -15.42
CA ILE A 128 -10.13 -0.28 -14.14
C ILE A 128 -9.87 0.85 -13.13
N LEU A 129 -9.21 1.91 -13.59
CA LEU A 129 -8.90 3.11 -12.80
C LEU A 129 -10.19 3.71 -12.22
N THR A 130 -11.24 3.85 -13.03
CA THR A 130 -12.49 4.48 -12.60
C THR A 130 -13.39 3.55 -11.79
N TYR A 131 -13.42 2.25 -12.14
CA TYR A 131 -14.23 1.26 -11.45
C TYR A 131 -13.81 1.09 -9.99
N PHE A 132 -12.51 1.12 -9.70
CA PHE A 132 -11.98 1.03 -8.33
C PHE A 132 -11.79 2.38 -7.63
N ALA A 133 -12.23 3.48 -8.23
CA ALA A 133 -12.14 4.82 -7.64
C ALA A 133 -13.23 5.12 -6.60
N PHE A 134 -14.24 4.25 -6.48
CA PHE A 134 -15.45 4.49 -5.69
C PHE A 134 -15.81 3.31 -4.79
N HIS A 135 -16.62 3.57 -3.76
CA HIS A 135 -17.19 2.59 -2.84
C HIS A 135 -16.11 1.75 -2.13
N TRP A 136 -15.07 2.40 -1.60
CA TRP A 136 -13.89 1.71 -1.05
C TRP A 136 -14.19 0.80 0.15
N SER A 137 -15.19 1.10 0.98
CA SER A 137 -15.71 0.17 2.01
C SER A 137 -16.20 -1.16 1.45
N LYS A 138 -16.55 -1.20 0.16
CA LYS A 138 -17.03 -2.38 -0.57
C LYS A 138 -15.94 -3.04 -1.42
N ALA A 139 -14.67 -2.67 -1.28
CA ALA A 139 -13.55 -3.26 -2.03
C ALA A 139 -13.54 -4.81 -2.01
N SER A 140 -13.95 -5.44 -0.90
CA SER A 140 -14.08 -6.90 -0.84
C SER A 140 -15.13 -7.45 -1.80
N LEU A 141 -16.26 -6.76 -2.00
CA LEU A 141 -17.30 -7.16 -2.96
C LEU A 141 -16.79 -7.08 -4.40
N PHE A 142 -16.05 -6.03 -4.75
CA PHE A 142 -15.39 -5.91 -6.05
C PHE A 142 -14.48 -7.10 -6.33
N ILE A 143 -13.64 -7.45 -5.35
CA ILE A 143 -12.70 -8.56 -5.48
C ILE A 143 -13.45 -9.88 -5.60
N SER A 144 -14.35 -10.20 -4.66
CA SER A 144 -15.11 -11.46 -4.68
C SER A 144 -15.88 -11.64 -5.98
N GLN A 145 -16.54 -10.59 -6.49
CA GLN A 145 -17.28 -10.65 -7.75
C GLN A 145 -16.37 -11.02 -8.94
N VAL A 146 -15.17 -10.43 -9.03
CA VAL A 146 -14.22 -10.74 -10.11
C VAL A 146 -13.66 -12.17 -9.96
N MET A 147 -13.42 -12.62 -8.73
CA MET A 147 -12.89 -13.97 -8.48
C MET A 147 -13.94 -15.07 -8.67
N ASP A 148 -15.19 -14.84 -8.29
CA ASP A 148 -16.25 -15.86 -8.31
C ASP A 148 -16.68 -16.26 -9.72
N VAL A 149 -16.39 -15.46 -10.75
CA VAL A 149 -16.59 -15.83 -12.17
C VAL A 149 -15.82 -17.12 -12.53
N GLU A 150 -14.73 -17.46 -11.83
CA GLU A 150 -14.02 -18.75 -11.97
C GLU A 150 -14.74 -19.93 -11.29
N SER A 151 -15.61 -19.66 -10.31
CA SER A 151 -16.28 -20.72 -9.55
C SER A 151 -17.56 -21.16 -10.27
N VAL A 152 -17.43 -22.18 -11.10
CA VAL A 152 -18.58 -22.95 -11.59
C VAL A 152 -19.46 -23.35 -10.39
N LYS A 153 -20.64 -22.72 -10.30
CA LYS A 153 -21.81 -23.08 -9.46
C LYS A 153 -21.48 -23.77 -8.12
N LYS A 154 -21.03 -23.02 -7.10
CA LYS A 154 -21.21 -23.50 -5.71
C LYS A 154 -22.70 -23.38 -5.35
N PRO A 155 -23.39 -24.45 -4.91
CA PRO A 155 -24.80 -24.36 -4.51
C PRO A 155 -24.94 -23.45 -3.29
N LYS A 156 -25.93 -22.55 -3.31
CA LYS A 156 -26.18 -21.51 -2.28
C LYS A 156 -26.17 -22.06 -0.84
N LEU A 157 -26.59 -23.31 -0.65
CA LEU A 157 -26.61 -24.00 0.65
C LEU A 157 -25.19 -24.22 1.23
N LYS A 158 -24.23 -24.59 0.39
CA LYS A 158 -22.83 -24.84 0.80
C LYS A 158 -22.16 -23.54 1.27
N GLY A 159 -22.46 -22.41 0.63
CA GLY A 159 -21.98 -21.10 1.06
C GLY A 159 -22.48 -20.70 2.46
N ILE A 160 -23.76 -20.92 2.74
CA ILE A 160 -24.38 -20.60 4.04
C ILE A 160 -23.82 -21.48 5.17
N VAL A 161 -23.73 -22.80 4.96
CA VAL A 161 -23.16 -23.74 5.94
C VAL A 161 -21.67 -23.45 6.20
N MET A 162 -20.93 -23.03 5.16
CA MET A 162 -19.51 -22.69 5.30
C MET A 162 -19.29 -21.34 5.98
N ALA A 163 -20.17 -20.36 5.80
CA ALA A 163 -20.17 -19.13 6.57
C ALA A 163 -20.47 -19.40 8.06
N ALA A 164 -21.44 -20.27 8.35
CA ALA A 164 -21.82 -20.64 9.72
C ALA A 164 -20.72 -21.41 10.48
N THR A 165 -19.95 -22.26 9.80
CA THR A 165 -18.85 -23.04 10.39
C THR A 165 -17.48 -22.36 10.29
N ARG A 166 -17.43 -21.10 9.82
CA ARG A 166 -16.20 -20.34 9.54
C ARG A 166 -15.29 -20.25 10.76
N LYS A 167 -15.75 -19.63 11.85
CA LYS A 167 -14.94 -19.36 13.05
C LYS A 167 -14.31 -20.64 13.64
N GLN A 168 -15.12 -21.69 13.81
CA GLN A 168 -14.67 -22.98 14.33
C GLN A 168 -13.62 -23.66 13.45
N ARG A 169 -13.73 -23.51 12.11
CA ARG A 169 -12.75 -24.08 11.18
C ARG A 169 -11.42 -23.33 11.22
N PHE A 170 -11.48 -22.00 11.25
CA PHE A 170 -10.30 -21.14 11.39
C PHE A 170 -9.55 -21.44 12.70
N GLU A 171 -10.26 -21.55 13.81
CA GLU A 171 -9.69 -21.94 15.12
C GLU A 171 -9.05 -23.33 15.06
N ARG A 172 -9.69 -24.31 14.40
CA ARG A 172 -9.16 -25.66 14.23
C ARG A 172 -7.85 -25.67 13.44
N VAL A 173 -7.82 -25.03 12.27
CA VAL A 173 -6.62 -24.96 11.40
C VAL A 173 -5.48 -24.25 12.12
N THR A 174 -5.79 -23.14 12.81
CA THR A 174 -4.81 -22.39 13.60
C THR A 174 -4.23 -23.23 14.72
N LYS A 175 -5.07 -23.95 15.47
CA LYS A 175 -4.63 -24.81 16.57
C LYS A 175 -3.80 -26.00 16.07
N SER A 176 -4.20 -26.63 14.97
CA SER A 176 -3.48 -27.79 14.41
C SER A 176 -2.11 -27.43 13.82
N LEU A 177 -1.97 -26.22 13.25
CA LEU A 177 -0.74 -25.80 12.57
C LEU A 177 0.18 -24.93 13.44
N LYS A 178 -0.18 -24.63 14.69
CA LYS A 178 0.59 -23.71 15.56
C LYS A 178 2.07 -24.11 15.71
N VAL A 179 2.33 -25.37 16.00
CA VAL A 179 3.70 -25.88 16.19
C VAL A 179 4.44 -25.91 14.85
N THR A 180 3.81 -26.43 13.80
CA THR A 180 4.37 -26.46 12.44
C THR A 180 4.74 -25.06 11.95
N ARG A 181 3.90 -24.06 12.24
CA ARG A 181 4.16 -22.67 11.91
C ARG A 181 5.43 -22.16 12.60
N ALA A 182 5.58 -22.36 13.91
CA ALA A 182 6.76 -21.91 14.64
C ALA A 182 8.06 -22.51 14.07
N PHE A 183 8.10 -23.82 13.81
CA PHE A 183 9.26 -24.46 13.18
C PHE A 183 9.50 -23.94 11.75
N SER A 184 8.45 -23.79 10.95
CA SER A 184 8.57 -23.27 9.58
C SER A 184 9.12 -21.84 9.58
N THR A 185 8.66 -20.98 10.49
CA THR A 185 9.14 -19.59 10.61
C THR A 185 10.62 -19.56 10.96
N LEU A 186 11.06 -20.33 11.97
CA LEU A 186 12.47 -20.43 12.34
C LEU A 186 13.34 -20.94 11.18
N VAL A 187 12.87 -21.93 10.43
CA VAL A 187 13.57 -22.44 9.25
C VAL A 187 13.72 -21.37 8.17
N GLU A 188 12.69 -20.55 7.93
CA GLU A 188 12.76 -19.46 6.97
C GLU A 188 13.70 -18.33 7.45
N GLU A 189 13.69 -18.00 8.74
CA GLU A 189 14.66 -17.06 9.33
C GLU A 189 16.10 -17.58 9.16
N MET A 190 16.36 -18.86 9.49
CA MET A 190 17.67 -19.48 9.30
C MET A 190 18.11 -19.48 7.84
N LYS A 191 17.19 -19.74 6.88
CA LYS A 191 17.49 -19.67 5.45
C LYS A 191 17.85 -18.26 5.01
N ALA A 192 17.13 -17.24 5.49
CA ALA A 192 17.41 -15.84 5.15
C ALA A 192 18.80 -15.41 5.64
N ILE A 193 19.24 -15.90 6.81
CA ILE A 193 20.58 -15.66 7.34
C ILE A 193 21.65 -16.42 6.53
N ARG A 194 21.44 -17.72 6.30
CA ARG A 194 22.39 -18.63 5.61
C ARG A 194 22.51 -18.38 4.11
N GLN A 195 21.51 -17.82 3.43
CA GLN A 195 21.63 -17.46 2.02
C GLN A 195 22.75 -16.44 1.76
N GLY A 196 23.18 -15.68 2.77
CA GLY A 196 24.38 -14.86 2.68
C GLY A 196 25.71 -15.57 2.98
N GLU A 197 25.68 -16.82 3.47
CA GLU A 197 26.85 -17.64 3.80
C GLU A 197 27.13 -18.74 2.76
N ALA A 198 26.11 -19.21 2.03
CA ALA A 198 26.12 -20.49 1.32
C ALA A 198 27.09 -20.65 0.13
N HIS A 199 27.94 -19.66 -0.18
CA HIS A 199 28.96 -19.76 -1.22
C HIS A 199 30.32 -19.14 -0.84
N CYS A 200 30.84 -19.35 0.37
CA CYS A 200 32.22 -18.98 0.69
C CYS A 200 32.95 -20.07 1.47
N THR A 201 33.87 -20.77 0.80
CA THR A 201 35.21 -20.92 1.37
C THR A 201 35.73 -19.51 1.67
N GLU A 202 36.31 -19.27 2.84
CA GLU A 202 36.78 -17.96 3.36
C GLU A 202 37.68 -17.15 2.41
N VAL A 203 38.13 -17.73 1.31
CA VAL A 203 39.17 -17.20 0.41
C VAL A 203 38.65 -16.17 -0.61
N MET A 204 37.33 -15.94 -0.77
CA MET A 204 36.79 -15.07 -1.84
C MET A 204 35.70 -14.07 -1.41
N VAL A 205 35.78 -13.52 -0.19
CA VAL A 205 35.06 -12.26 0.08
C VAL A 205 35.88 -11.11 -0.52
N PRO A 206 35.34 -10.26 -1.42
CA PRO A 206 36.06 -9.07 -1.85
C PRO A 206 36.43 -8.25 -0.62
N VAL A 207 37.74 -8.03 -0.41
CA VAL A 207 38.32 -7.32 0.75
C VAL A 207 37.60 -5.99 1.06
N ALA A 208 37.04 -5.34 0.02
CA ALA A 208 36.28 -4.10 0.13
C ALA A 208 34.95 -4.19 0.92
N LEU A 209 34.34 -5.37 1.07
CA LEU A 209 33.09 -5.54 1.81
C LEU A 209 33.31 -5.74 3.32
N SER A 210 34.40 -6.42 3.71
CA SER A 210 34.76 -6.67 5.12
C SER A 210 35.36 -5.44 5.79
N GLU A 211 35.95 -4.52 5.04
CA GLU A 211 36.60 -3.31 5.59
C GLU A 211 35.67 -2.10 5.70
N ARG A 212 34.42 -2.15 5.25
CA ARG A 212 33.51 -0.99 5.29
C ARG A 212 32.48 -1.09 6.42
N SER A 213 31.86 0.04 6.76
CA SER A 213 30.65 0.05 7.58
C SER A 213 29.52 -0.73 6.90
N PRO A 214 28.74 -1.55 7.65
CA PRO A 214 27.56 -2.20 7.12
C PRO A 214 26.46 -1.18 6.79
N VAL A 215 25.57 -1.51 5.86
CA VAL A 215 24.51 -0.61 5.39
C VAL A 215 23.14 -1.14 5.77
N LEU A 216 22.33 -0.30 6.41
CA LEU A 216 20.91 -0.52 6.63
C LEU A 216 20.11 0.34 5.64
N LEU A 217 19.50 -0.29 4.65
CA LEU A 217 18.59 0.34 3.70
C LEU A 217 17.15 0.20 4.18
N LEU A 218 16.56 1.31 4.62
CA LEU A 218 15.16 1.43 5.00
C LEU A 218 14.33 1.80 3.77
N MET A 219 13.55 0.86 3.25
CA MET A 219 12.58 1.14 2.19
C MET A 219 11.23 1.49 2.83
N GLY A 220 10.75 2.71 2.60
CA GLY A 220 9.50 3.24 3.14
C GLY A 220 8.51 3.67 2.07
N GLY A 221 7.23 3.72 2.44
CA GLY A 221 6.17 4.09 1.52
C GLY A 221 4.89 3.32 1.79
N GLY A 222 3.76 4.00 1.59
CA GLY A 222 2.45 3.40 1.80
C GLY A 222 2.22 2.12 1.00
N MET A 223 1.29 1.29 1.45
CA MET A 223 0.95 0.05 0.74
C MET A 223 0.50 0.37 -0.69
N GLY A 224 1.01 -0.36 -1.69
CA GLY A 224 0.72 -0.10 -3.11
C GLY A 224 1.46 1.10 -3.73
N ALA A 225 2.38 1.75 -3.01
CA ALA A 225 3.16 2.88 -3.54
C ALA A 225 4.16 2.54 -4.66
N GLY A 226 4.38 1.25 -4.96
CA GLY A 226 5.35 0.83 -5.99
C GLY A 226 6.78 0.64 -5.50
N LYS A 227 6.98 0.39 -4.19
CA LYS A 227 8.30 0.15 -3.58
C LYS A 227 9.14 -0.87 -4.35
N SER A 228 8.56 -2.02 -4.69
CA SER A 228 9.27 -3.09 -5.42
C SER A 228 9.83 -2.65 -6.78
N THR A 229 9.24 -1.63 -7.43
CA THR A 229 9.80 -1.07 -8.68
C THR A 229 11.08 -0.31 -8.39
N VAL A 230 11.07 0.56 -7.37
CA VAL A 230 12.23 1.35 -6.94
C VAL A 230 13.34 0.45 -6.39
N THR A 231 12.99 -0.56 -5.58
CA THR A 231 13.95 -1.54 -5.05
C THR A 231 14.70 -2.26 -6.17
N LYS A 232 14.02 -2.63 -7.26
CA LYS A 232 14.67 -3.29 -8.41
C LYS A 232 15.75 -2.42 -9.06
N ASP A 233 15.56 -1.10 -9.08
CA ASP A 233 16.51 -0.19 -9.69
C ASP A 233 17.67 0.13 -8.75
N ILE A 234 17.40 0.33 -7.45
CA ILE A 234 18.45 0.49 -6.42
C ILE A 234 19.37 -0.73 -6.39
N LEU A 235 18.80 -1.93 -6.49
CA LEU A 235 19.57 -3.16 -6.46
C LEU A 235 20.49 -3.37 -7.68
N LYS A 236 20.35 -2.56 -8.73
CA LYS A 236 21.27 -2.51 -9.88
C LYS A 236 22.41 -1.52 -9.69
N GLU A 237 22.34 -0.64 -8.68
CA GLU A 237 23.40 0.33 -8.40
C GLU A 237 24.71 -0.38 -8.06
N PRO A 238 25.89 0.20 -8.38
CA PRO A 238 27.18 -0.48 -8.23
C PRO A 238 27.43 -1.06 -6.84
N PHE A 239 26.98 -0.35 -5.79
CA PHE A 239 27.07 -0.81 -4.41
C PHE A 239 26.24 -2.08 -4.20
N TRP A 240 24.95 -2.04 -4.50
CA TRP A 240 24.02 -3.14 -4.25
C TRP A 240 24.23 -4.31 -5.21
N SER A 241 24.71 -4.10 -6.44
CA SER A 241 25.01 -5.20 -7.36
C SER A 241 26.06 -6.16 -6.78
N GLY A 242 27.02 -5.65 -6.00
CA GLY A 242 28.01 -6.47 -5.29
C GLY A 242 27.57 -6.94 -3.91
N ALA A 243 26.81 -6.14 -3.17
CA ALA A 243 26.42 -6.44 -1.78
C ALA A 243 25.13 -7.28 -1.66
N LYS A 244 24.20 -7.20 -2.63
CA LYS A 244 22.86 -7.80 -2.54
C LYS A 244 22.88 -9.30 -2.28
N ALA A 245 23.83 -10.03 -2.84
CA ALA A 245 23.93 -11.49 -2.64
C ALA A 245 24.18 -11.88 -1.17
N LYS A 246 24.74 -10.95 -0.38
CA LYS A 246 25.05 -11.15 1.04
C LYS A 246 24.15 -10.32 1.97
N ALA A 247 23.34 -9.42 1.42
CA ALA A 247 22.43 -8.60 2.20
C ALA A 247 21.22 -9.43 2.68
N VAL A 248 20.81 -9.20 3.93
CA VAL A 248 19.60 -9.80 4.49
C VAL A 248 18.40 -8.94 4.09
N VAL A 249 17.44 -9.52 3.37
CA VAL A 249 16.20 -8.84 3.01
C VAL A 249 15.13 -9.16 4.04
N VAL A 250 14.64 -8.13 4.73
CA VAL A 250 13.59 -8.23 5.75
C VAL A 250 12.29 -7.70 5.16
N GLU A 251 11.36 -8.60 4.83
CA GLU A 251 10.02 -8.28 4.32
C GLU A 251 8.96 -9.11 5.07
N ALA A 252 8.12 -8.46 5.87
CA ALA A 252 7.06 -9.15 6.62
C ALA A 252 6.06 -9.87 5.70
N ASP A 253 5.78 -9.33 4.51
CA ASP A 253 4.87 -9.96 3.55
C ASP A 253 5.44 -11.28 2.98
N ALA A 254 6.76 -11.45 2.89
CA ALA A 254 7.37 -12.71 2.46
C ALA A 254 7.11 -13.84 3.47
N PHE A 255 7.18 -13.53 4.76
CA PHE A 255 6.82 -14.46 5.84
C PHE A 255 5.33 -14.82 5.85
N LYS A 256 4.44 -13.92 5.41
CA LYS A 256 3.01 -14.26 5.25
C LYS A 256 2.80 -15.28 4.14
N GLU A 257 3.51 -15.14 3.03
CA GLU A 257 3.39 -16.04 1.87
C GLU A 257 3.96 -17.44 2.14
N SER A 258 4.94 -17.56 3.05
CA SER A 258 5.46 -18.84 3.52
C SER A 258 4.67 -19.46 4.68
N ASP A 259 3.84 -18.67 5.38
CA ASP A 259 3.05 -19.12 6.51
C ASP A 259 2.09 -20.27 6.14
N VAL A 260 2.23 -21.39 6.86
CA VAL A 260 1.45 -22.62 6.62
C VAL A 260 -0.05 -22.44 6.83
N ILE A 261 -0.46 -21.56 7.76
CA ILE A 261 -1.87 -21.23 8.01
C ILE A 261 -2.39 -20.39 6.86
N TYR A 262 -1.62 -19.39 6.41
CA TYR A 262 -2.00 -18.55 5.27
C TYR A 262 -2.20 -19.38 4.00
N ARG A 263 -1.26 -20.28 3.69
CA ARG A 263 -1.35 -21.19 2.53
C ARG A 263 -2.54 -22.14 2.65
N ALA A 264 -2.73 -22.74 3.82
CA ALA A 264 -3.85 -23.66 4.05
C ALA A 264 -5.19 -22.95 3.84
N LEU A 265 -5.38 -21.74 4.35
CA LEU A 265 -6.63 -21.00 4.21
C LEU A 265 -6.82 -20.43 2.79
N SER A 266 -5.76 -19.94 2.15
CA SER A 266 -5.82 -19.38 0.79
C SER A 266 -6.13 -20.45 -0.27
N SER A 267 -5.64 -21.67 -0.09
CA SER A 267 -5.88 -22.80 -1.01
C SER A 267 -7.32 -23.34 -0.99
N MET A 268 -8.12 -22.99 0.02
CA MET A 268 -9.51 -23.46 0.14
C MET A 268 -10.52 -22.72 -0.77
N GLY A 269 -10.08 -21.74 -1.57
CA GLY A 269 -10.91 -21.08 -2.57
C GLY A 269 -12.09 -20.28 -1.99
N HIS A 270 -11.89 -19.66 -0.83
CA HIS A 270 -12.86 -18.78 -0.16
C HIS A 270 -12.38 -17.33 -0.22
N HIS A 271 -12.74 -16.62 -1.28
CA HIS A 271 -12.21 -15.27 -1.55
C HIS A 271 -12.76 -14.19 -0.62
N ASP A 272 -13.94 -14.41 -0.05
CA ASP A 272 -14.54 -13.52 0.96
C ASP A 272 -13.70 -13.41 2.25
N ASP A 273 -12.86 -14.42 2.52
CA ASP A 273 -12.08 -14.54 3.76
C ASP A 273 -10.62 -14.11 3.60
N MET A 274 -10.23 -13.65 2.41
CA MET A 274 -8.85 -13.29 2.09
C MET A 274 -8.30 -12.20 3.02
N LEU A 275 -9.13 -11.21 3.35
CA LEU A 275 -8.76 -10.11 4.23
C LEU A 275 -8.56 -10.57 5.69
N GLN A 276 -9.49 -11.36 6.22
CA GLN A 276 -9.41 -11.94 7.57
C GLN A 276 -8.21 -12.89 7.70
N THR A 277 -7.96 -13.69 6.66
CA THR A 277 -6.81 -14.61 6.60
C THR A 277 -5.49 -13.87 6.65
N SER A 278 -5.36 -12.75 5.92
CA SER A 278 -4.15 -11.91 5.95
C SER A 278 -3.92 -11.26 7.31
N GLU A 279 -4.98 -10.83 7.99
CA GLU A 279 -4.90 -10.22 9.32
C GLU A 279 -4.50 -11.20 10.42
N LEU A 280 -4.98 -12.44 10.34
CA LEU A 280 -4.64 -13.48 11.32
C LEU A 280 -3.15 -13.83 11.33
N VAL A 281 -2.49 -13.73 10.19
CA VAL A 281 -1.05 -13.99 10.09
C VAL A 281 -0.19 -12.74 10.19
N HIS A 282 -0.81 -11.57 10.31
CA HIS A 282 -0.09 -10.31 10.26
C HIS A 282 0.90 -10.14 11.41
N GLN A 283 0.48 -10.44 12.64
CA GLN A 283 1.32 -10.26 13.82
C GLN A 283 2.55 -11.18 13.75
N SER A 284 2.36 -12.49 13.56
CA SER A 284 3.48 -13.42 13.53
C SER A 284 4.49 -13.12 12.43
N SER A 285 4.03 -12.67 11.27
CA SER A 285 4.94 -12.34 10.16
C SER A 285 5.69 -11.03 10.44
N THR A 286 5.10 -10.14 11.22
CA THR A 286 5.77 -8.92 11.72
C THR A 286 6.81 -9.27 12.78
N ASP A 287 6.46 -10.19 13.70
CA ASP A 287 7.38 -10.68 14.73
C ASP A 287 8.58 -11.40 14.11
N ALA A 288 8.34 -12.29 13.13
CA ALA A 288 9.40 -13.00 12.41
C ALA A 288 10.34 -12.05 11.64
N ALA A 289 9.77 -11.04 10.97
CA ALA A 289 10.57 -10.02 10.31
C ALA A 289 11.39 -9.19 11.32
N SER A 290 10.84 -8.91 12.50
CA SER A 290 11.52 -8.17 13.56
C SER A 290 12.66 -9.00 14.19
N SER A 291 12.43 -10.30 14.39
CA SER A 291 13.44 -11.28 14.84
C SER A 291 14.61 -11.34 13.86
N LEU A 292 14.33 -11.48 12.56
CA LEU A 292 15.34 -11.48 11.52
C LEU A 292 16.10 -10.15 11.47
N LEU A 293 15.41 -9.02 11.63
CA LEU A 293 16.01 -7.68 11.60
C LEU A 293 17.03 -7.49 12.73
N VAL A 294 16.63 -7.75 13.98
CA VAL A 294 17.52 -7.55 15.13
C VAL A 294 18.71 -8.50 15.07
N THR A 295 18.49 -9.75 14.65
CA THR A 295 19.57 -10.72 14.44
C THR A 295 20.55 -10.23 13.39
N ALA A 296 20.08 -9.81 12.22
CA ALA A 296 20.96 -9.36 11.14
C ALA A 296 21.76 -8.10 11.51
N LEU A 297 21.15 -7.16 12.24
CA LEU A 297 21.83 -5.94 12.71
C LEU A 297 22.87 -6.23 13.80
N ASN A 298 22.55 -7.15 14.72
CA ASN A 298 23.50 -7.64 15.70
C ASN A 298 24.69 -8.38 15.06
N GLU A 299 24.51 -9.02 13.91
CA GLU A 299 25.62 -9.67 13.18
C GLU A 299 26.38 -8.72 12.23
N GLY A 300 26.05 -7.42 12.22
CA GLY A 300 26.77 -6.46 11.37
C GLY A 300 26.58 -6.70 9.87
N ARG A 301 25.48 -7.35 9.46
CA ARG A 301 25.16 -7.66 8.06
C ARG A 301 24.59 -6.43 7.35
N ASP A 302 24.78 -6.33 6.04
CA ASP A 302 23.95 -5.40 5.25
C ASP A 302 22.50 -5.84 5.30
N VAL A 303 21.60 -4.90 5.54
CA VAL A 303 20.17 -5.18 5.68
C VAL A 303 19.38 -4.31 4.73
N ILE A 304 18.42 -4.91 4.04
CA ILE A 304 17.38 -4.21 3.27
C ILE A 304 16.05 -4.49 3.95
N MET A 305 15.50 -3.48 4.60
CA MET A 305 14.22 -3.57 5.30
C MET A 305 13.11 -3.00 4.41
N ASP A 306 12.25 -3.86 3.88
CA ASP A 306 11.06 -3.46 3.13
C ASP A 306 9.85 -3.32 4.07
N GLY A 307 9.53 -2.07 4.40
CA GLY A 307 8.45 -1.73 5.30
C GLY A 307 7.53 -0.64 4.75
N THR A 308 6.47 -0.35 5.49
CA THR A 308 5.71 0.88 5.23
C THR A 308 6.37 2.11 5.84
N LEU A 309 7.12 1.90 6.94
CA LEU A 309 7.68 2.95 7.80
C LEU A 309 6.61 3.96 8.25
N SER A 310 5.37 3.49 8.39
CA SER A 310 4.20 4.32 8.73
C SER A 310 3.94 4.45 10.23
N TRP A 311 4.75 3.78 11.05
CA TRP A 311 4.65 3.85 12.51
C TRP A 311 5.95 4.40 13.06
N GLU A 312 5.91 5.67 13.46
CA GLU A 312 7.10 6.46 13.76
C GLU A 312 7.93 5.95 14.95
N PRO A 313 7.34 5.59 16.11
CA PRO A 313 8.13 5.11 17.24
C PRO A 313 8.95 3.87 16.90
N PHE A 314 8.40 2.95 16.11
CA PHE A 314 9.13 1.77 15.63
C PHE A 314 10.34 2.17 14.77
N VAL A 315 10.17 3.09 13.81
CA VAL A 315 11.25 3.53 12.93
C VAL A 315 12.35 4.24 13.70
N GLU A 316 12.00 5.13 14.62
CA GLU A 316 12.95 5.87 15.45
C GLU A 316 13.75 4.92 16.35
N GLN A 317 13.07 3.98 17.02
CA GLN A 317 13.73 2.98 17.86
C GLN A 317 14.63 2.04 17.02
N THR A 318 14.21 1.64 15.81
CA THR A 318 15.04 0.83 14.91
C THR A 318 16.30 1.57 14.46
N ILE A 319 16.18 2.86 14.15
CA ILE A 319 17.35 3.68 13.80
C ILE A 319 18.28 3.81 15.00
N ALA A 320 17.76 4.07 16.21
CA ALA A 320 18.55 4.17 17.42
C ALA A 320 19.30 2.85 17.75
N MET A 321 18.61 1.72 17.58
CA MET A 321 19.21 0.38 17.68
C MET A 321 20.35 0.24 16.66
N ALA A 322 20.09 0.45 15.36
CA ALA A 322 21.10 0.33 14.31
C ALA A 322 22.32 1.25 14.52
N ARG A 323 22.14 2.43 15.12
CA ARG A 323 23.25 3.33 15.48
C ARG A 323 24.10 2.81 16.63
N SER A 324 23.60 1.92 17.47
CA SER A 324 24.26 1.48 18.70
C SER A 324 24.57 -0.02 18.77
N VAL A 325 24.09 -0.83 17.82
CA VAL A 325 24.35 -2.28 17.75
C VAL A 325 25.84 -2.62 17.69
N HIS A 326 26.69 -1.71 17.22
CA HIS A 326 28.14 -1.88 17.22
C HIS A 326 28.79 -1.79 18.61
N LYS A 327 28.04 -1.35 19.64
CA LYS A 327 28.50 -1.21 21.03
C LYS A 327 27.81 -2.17 22.01
N CYS A 328 26.63 -2.68 21.65
CA CYS A 328 25.81 -3.54 22.51
C CYS A 328 24.89 -4.40 21.64
N ARG A 329 24.44 -5.54 22.15
CA ARG A 329 23.45 -6.40 21.50
C ARG A 329 22.04 -5.98 21.89
N TYR A 330 21.11 -6.29 21.00
CA TYR A 330 19.68 -6.05 21.21
C TYR A 330 18.87 -7.33 21.05
N ARG A 331 17.70 -7.37 21.66
CA ARG A 331 16.66 -8.38 21.43
C ARG A 331 15.32 -7.70 21.15
N MET A 332 14.35 -8.47 20.68
CA MET A 332 12.98 -7.98 20.52
C MET A 332 12.40 -7.57 21.87
N GLY A 333 11.84 -6.36 21.93
CA GLY A 333 11.02 -5.91 23.04
C GLY A 333 9.56 -6.34 22.90
N LEU A 334 8.72 -5.89 23.84
CA LEU A 334 7.29 -6.20 23.91
C LEU A 334 6.44 -5.65 22.75
N GLY A 335 6.99 -4.74 21.96
CA GLY A 335 6.30 -4.00 20.91
C GLY A 335 5.33 -2.96 21.47
N TYR A 336 4.25 -2.70 20.74
CA TYR A 336 3.13 -1.88 21.21
C TYR A 336 2.13 -2.76 21.98
N GLN A 337 1.87 -2.42 23.24
CA GLN A 337 0.83 -3.02 24.06
C GLN A 337 0.01 -1.93 24.74
N GLU A 338 -1.30 -2.11 24.74
CA GLU A 338 -2.25 -1.24 25.42
C GLU A 338 -2.97 -2.09 26.46
N ALA A 339 -2.78 -1.76 27.74
CA ALA A 339 -3.42 -2.45 28.85
C ALA A 339 -4.90 -2.06 28.97
N GLU A 340 -5.68 -2.84 29.71
CA GLU A 340 -7.13 -2.60 29.89
C GLU A 340 -7.44 -1.26 30.56
N ASP A 341 -6.49 -0.70 31.32
CA ASP A 341 -6.56 0.61 31.95
C ASP A 341 -6.18 1.77 31.01
N GLY A 342 -5.83 1.48 29.76
CA GLY A 342 -5.39 2.44 28.74
C GLY A 342 -3.90 2.79 28.82
N THR A 343 -3.12 2.16 29.71
CA THR A 343 -1.66 2.36 29.76
C THR A 343 -1.02 1.78 28.52
N VAL A 344 -0.25 2.61 27.79
CA VAL A 344 0.47 2.20 26.58
C VAL A 344 1.93 1.95 26.91
N THR A 345 2.39 0.73 26.64
CA THR A 345 3.80 0.35 26.64
C THR A 345 4.25 0.18 25.19
N GLU A 346 5.28 0.92 24.78
CA GLU A 346 5.77 0.88 23.41
C GLU A 346 7.30 0.76 23.38
N ASN A 347 7.77 -0.49 23.32
CA ASN A 347 9.20 -0.81 23.29
C ASN A 347 9.48 -1.95 22.31
N TYR A 348 10.11 -1.64 21.18
CA TYR A 348 10.37 -2.61 20.11
C TYR A 348 11.72 -3.31 20.26
N TRP A 349 12.71 -2.68 20.91
CA TRP A 349 14.07 -3.20 21.01
C TRP A 349 14.61 -3.00 22.42
N GLU A 350 15.04 -4.10 23.04
CA GLU A 350 15.65 -4.11 24.36
C GLU A 350 17.15 -4.35 24.24
N LYS A 351 17.95 -3.58 24.98
CA LYS A 351 19.38 -3.86 25.12
C LYS A 351 19.55 -5.13 25.95
N VAL A 352 20.48 -5.98 25.54
CA VAL A 352 20.92 -7.12 26.37
C VAL A 352 21.90 -6.59 27.42
N GLU A 353 21.76 -7.02 28.68
CA GLU A 353 22.67 -6.59 29.75
C GLU A 353 24.05 -7.23 29.57
N GLU A 354 25.13 -6.54 29.96
CA GLU A 354 26.52 -7.01 29.75
C GLU A 354 26.77 -8.40 30.38
N GLU A 355 26.10 -8.72 31.49
CA GLU A 355 26.20 -10.04 32.15
C GLU A 355 25.52 -11.17 31.32
N GLU A 356 24.41 -10.87 30.64
CA GLU A 356 23.73 -11.81 29.74
C GLU A 356 24.47 -11.97 28.40
N GLU A 357 25.16 -10.92 27.94
CA GLU A 357 26.05 -11.00 26.77
C GLU A 357 27.22 -11.96 27.01
N GLU A 358 27.82 -11.97 28.22
CA GLU A 358 28.92 -12.87 28.58
C GLU A 358 28.50 -14.35 28.67
N GLU A 359 27.26 -14.64 29.06
CA GLU A 359 26.72 -16.02 29.09
C GLU A 359 26.37 -16.56 27.70
N GLU A 360 25.80 -15.73 26.81
CA GLU A 360 25.50 -16.11 25.42
C GLU A 360 26.78 -16.27 24.56
N ASP A 361 27.78 -15.38 24.72
CA ASP A 361 29.09 -15.52 24.05
C ASP A 361 29.96 -16.61 24.71
N GLY A 362 29.76 -16.91 25.99
CA GLY A 362 30.49 -17.96 26.72
C GLY A 362 30.32 -19.38 26.15
N GLN A 363 29.27 -19.62 25.35
CA GLN A 363 29.07 -20.88 24.61
C GLN A 363 29.72 -20.88 23.21
N ARG A 364 30.20 -19.73 22.72
CA ARG A 364 30.99 -19.59 21.47
C ARG A 364 32.48 -19.47 21.84
N LEU A 365 33.13 -20.61 21.96
CA LEU A 365 34.56 -20.78 22.32
C LEU A 365 35.50 -19.68 21.77
N ASN A 366 36.07 -18.89 22.70
CA ASN A 366 37.47 -18.42 22.78
C ASN A 366 38.17 -17.79 21.56
N ASN A 367 37.47 -17.17 20.60
CA ASN A 367 38.13 -16.34 19.55
C ASN A 367 37.57 -14.91 19.40
N GLU A 368 36.45 -14.56 20.04
CA GLU A 368 35.68 -13.35 19.70
C GLU A 368 35.68 -12.24 20.76
N ARG A 369 36.53 -12.31 21.80
CA ARG A 369 36.67 -11.17 22.75
C ARG A 369 37.25 -9.90 22.08
N GLY A 370 37.80 -10.04 20.86
CA GLY A 370 38.15 -8.92 19.97
C GLY A 370 37.02 -8.48 19.01
N ALA A 371 35.94 -9.24 18.87
CA ALA A 371 34.93 -9.04 17.83
C ALA A 371 33.98 -7.86 18.09
N LEU A 372 33.67 -7.53 19.35
CA LEU A 372 32.86 -6.34 19.68
C LEU A 372 33.62 -5.04 19.40
N ALA A 373 34.96 -5.04 19.53
CA ALA A 373 35.81 -3.88 19.27
C ALA A 373 35.97 -3.55 17.77
N ASP A 374 35.77 -4.54 16.90
CA ASP A 374 35.94 -4.40 15.44
C ASP A 374 34.63 -4.09 14.69
N ARG A 375 33.47 -4.10 15.36
CA ARG A 375 32.17 -3.83 14.73
C ARG A 375 32.06 -2.35 14.37
N LYS A 376 31.83 -2.09 13.07
CA LYS A 376 31.70 -0.73 12.55
C LYS A 376 30.26 -0.22 12.71
N PRO A 377 30.07 1.09 12.95
CA PRO A 377 28.74 1.68 12.99
C PRO A 377 28.05 1.55 11.62
N TYR A 378 26.74 1.34 11.63
CA TYR A 378 25.93 1.27 10.41
C TYR A 378 25.85 2.63 9.71
N ARG A 379 25.99 2.60 8.39
CA ARG A 379 25.46 3.66 7.51
C ARG A 379 23.99 3.36 7.24
N ILE A 380 23.12 4.32 7.47
CA ILE A 380 21.67 4.17 7.34
C ILE A 380 21.19 4.99 6.13
N GLU A 381 20.55 4.32 5.19
CA GLU A 381 19.98 4.91 3.98
C GLU A 381 18.46 4.78 4.00
N LEU A 382 17.74 5.88 3.78
CA LEU A 382 16.28 5.89 3.65
C LEU A 382 15.90 6.04 2.17
N VAL A 383 15.03 5.17 1.69
CA VAL A 383 14.40 5.33 0.39
C VAL A 383 12.90 5.35 0.59
N GLY A 384 12.31 6.53 0.43
CA GLY A 384 10.88 6.73 0.41
C GLY A 384 10.29 6.56 -0.99
N VAL A 385 9.09 5.99 -1.06
CA VAL A 385 8.32 5.88 -2.29
C VAL A 385 6.90 6.39 -2.06
N VAL A 386 6.49 7.35 -2.88
CA VAL A 386 5.17 7.98 -2.83
C VAL A 386 4.45 7.87 -4.17
N CYS A 387 3.14 7.88 -4.10
CA CYS A 387 2.28 8.08 -5.25
C CYS A 387 0.95 8.67 -4.79
N ASP A 388 0.10 9.03 -5.74
CA ASP A 388 -1.29 9.35 -5.47
C ASP A 388 -1.95 8.17 -4.72
N PRO A 389 -2.52 8.39 -3.52
CA PRO A 389 -3.19 7.35 -2.75
C PRO A 389 -4.30 6.65 -3.53
N TYR A 390 -4.98 7.36 -4.44
CA TYR A 390 -5.98 6.74 -5.32
C TYR A 390 -5.35 5.64 -6.20
N LEU A 391 -4.21 5.91 -6.83
CA LEU A 391 -3.47 4.92 -7.61
C LEU A 391 -3.04 3.74 -6.74
N ALA A 392 -2.60 4.02 -5.52
CA ALA A 392 -2.23 2.96 -4.59
C ALA A 392 -3.42 2.04 -4.27
N VAL A 393 -4.62 2.59 -4.06
CA VAL A 393 -5.85 1.80 -3.83
C VAL A 393 -6.17 0.91 -5.02
N VAL A 394 -6.17 1.46 -6.24
CA VAL A 394 -6.39 0.68 -7.47
C VAL A 394 -5.36 -0.45 -7.58
N ARG A 395 -4.07 -0.16 -7.36
CA ARG A 395 -2.98 -1.16 -7.35
C ARG A 395 -3.19 -2.22 -6.27
N GLY A 396 -3.66 -1.82 -5.09
CA GLY A 396 -3.97 -2.70 -3.96
C GLY A 396 -5.08 -3.68 -4.31
N ILE A 397 -6.17 -3.22 -4.91
CA ILE A 397 -7.30 -4.05 -5.36
C ILE A 397 -6.88 -4.99 -6.50
N ARG A 398 -6.16 -4.49 -7.52
CA ARG A 398 -5.62 -5.34 -8.60
C ARG A 398 -4.68 -6.42 -8.07
N ARG A 399 -3.83 -6.09 -7.10
CA ARG A 399 -2.96 -7.07 -6.43
C ARG A 399 -3.77 -8.10 -5.64
N ALA A 400 -4.88 -7.71 -5.03
CA ALA A 400 -5.78 -8.63 -4.35
C ALA A 400 -6.41 -9.63 -5.32
N ILE A 401 -6.80 -9.19 -6.52
CA ILE A 401 -7.32 -10.04 -7.59
C ILE A 401 -6.24 -11.01 -8.11
N THR A 402 -5.08 -10.47 -8.49
CA THR A 402 -4.03 -11.23 -9.20
C THR A 402 -3.14 -12.07 -8.30
N LYS A 403 -2.82 -11.58 -7.10
CA LYS A 403 -1.89 -12.23 -6.15
C LYS A 403 -2.58 -12.74 -4.88
N ARG A 404 -3.92 -12.63 -4.80
CA ARG A 404 -4.69 -13.04 -3.62
C ARG A 404 -4.20 -12.37 -2.32
N ARG A 405 -3.75 -11.11 -2.41
CA ARG A 405 -3.28 -10.30 -1.27
C ARG A 405 -4.12 -9.04 -1.11
N ALA A 406 -5.09 -9.10 -0.22
CA ALA A 406 -5.99 -8.00 0.08
C ALA A 406 -5.46 -7.11 1.21
N VAL A 407 -5.76 -5.82 1.13
CA VAL A 407 -5.48 -4.84 2.18
C VAL A 407 -6.72 -3.97 2.33
N ARG A 408 -7.11 -3.63 3.57
CA ARG A 408 -8.19 -2.66 3.79
C ARG A 408 -7.78 -1.29 3.25
N VAL A 409 -8.64 -0.69 2.43
CA VAL A 409 -8.37 0.63 1.82
C VAL A 409 -8.08 1.69 2.88
N ASN A 410 -8.84 1.74 3.97
CA ASN A 410 -8.58 2.66 5.07
C ASN A 410 -7.19 2.48 5.69
N SER A 411 -6.76 1.24 5.96
CA SER A 411 -5.41 0.95 6.47
C SER A 411 -4.32 1.37 5.47
N GLN A 412 -4.59 1.20 4.17
CA GLN A 412 -3.70 1.67 3.10
C GLN A 412 -3.57 3.19 3.09
N LEU A 413 -4.67 3.94 3.13
CA LEU A 413 -4.64 5.40 3.18
C LEU A 413 -3.97 5.92 4.45
N LYS A 414 -4.24 5.31 5.62
CA LYS A 414 -3.57 5.63 6.89
C LYS A 414 -2.05 5.42 6.78
N SER A 415 -1.62 4.32 6.17
CA SER A 415 -0.19 4.02 5.96
C SER A 415 0.49 5.08 5.10
N HIS A 416 -0.13 5.49 3.99
CA HIS A 416 0.35 6.57 3.13
C HIS A 416 0.47 7.89 3.89
N LYS A 417 -0.59 8.31 4.57
CA LYS A 417 -0.63 9.57 5.33
C LYS A 417 0.45 9.62 6.39
N ARG A 418 0.58 8.56 7.20
CA ARG A 418 1.55 8.52 8.31
C ARG A 418 2.99 8.52 7.80
N PHE A 419 3.32 7.72 6.78
CA PHE A 419 4.65 7.72 6.18
C PHE A 419 5.00 9.11 5.64
N ALA A 420 4.11 9.72 4.84
CA ALA A 420 4.35 11.03 4.26
C ALA A 420 4.56 12.11 5.33
N SER A 421 3.78 12.06 6.41
CA SER A 421 3.86 13.01 7.53
C SER A 421 5.15 12.89 8.35
N ALA A 422 5.82 11.72 8.31
CA ALA A 422 7.02 11.44 9.08
C ALA A 422 8.32 11.50 8.24
N PHE A 423 8.22 11.48 6.91
CA PHE A 423 9.37 11.36 6.01
C PHE A 423 10.48 12.39 6.29
N GLU A 424 10.13 13.67 6.46
CA GLU A 424 11.11 14.72 6.76
C GLU A 424 11.81 14.52 8.11
N ARG A 425 11.10 13.99 9.12
CA ARG A 425 11.71 13.67 10.43
C ARG A 425 12.68 12.51 10.29
N TYR A 426 12.31 11.46 9.56
CA TYR A 426 13.22 10.35 9.28
C TYR A 426 14.48 10.80 8.53
N CYS A 427 14.37 11.74 7.60
CA CYS A 427 15.52 12.30 6.89
C CYS A 427 16.57 12.92 7.84
N LYS A 428 16.18 13.36 9.04
CA LYS A 428 17.11 13.92 10.04
C LYS A 428 17.87 12.84 10.83
N LEU A 429 17.37 11.60 10.84
CA LEU A 429 17.90 10.50 11.64
C LEU A 429 18.86 9.59 10.85
N VAL A 430 18.80 9.64 9.53
CA VAL A 430 19.57 8.80 8.60
C VAL A 430 20.70 9.58 7.92
N ASP A 431 21.69 8.85 7.39
CA ASP A 431 22.82 9.47 6.70
C ASP A 431 22.38 9.98 5.33
N ASN A 432 21.73 9.12 4.54
CA ASN A 432 21.26 9.46 3.20
C ASN A 432 19.76 9.22 3.08
N ALA A 433 19.07 10.07 2.32
CA ALA A 433 17.65 9.88 2.03
C ALA A 433 17.34 10.14 0.56
N ARG A 434 16.45 9.35 -0.04
CA ARG A 434 15.93 9.56 -1.40
C ARG A 434 14.41 9.39 -1.38
N LEU A 435 13.69 10.18 -2.15
CA LEU A 435 12.25 10.10 -2.30
C LEU A 435 11.90 9.93 -3.78
N TYR A 436 11.17 8.87 -4.10
CA TYR A 436 10.72 8.57 -5.46
C TYR A 436 9.21 8.72 -5.60
N CYS A 437 8.76 9.28 -6.71
CA CYS A 437 7.36 9.32 -7.12
C CYS A 437 7.07 8.27 -8.20
N THR A 438 5.96 7.55 -8.07
CA THR A 438 5.55 6.49 -9.02
C THR A 438 4.19 6.76 -9.69
N ASN A 439 3.80 8.03 -9.84
CA ASN A 439 2.52 8.38 -10.45
C ASN A 439 2.45 8.04 -11.95
N SER A 440 3.58 8.14 -12.65
CA SER A 440 3.66 7.85 -14.08
C SER A 440 3.38 6.38 -14.37
N VAL A 441 2.29 6.10 -15.08
CA VAL A 441 1.92 4.74 -15.48
C VAL A 441 2.85 4.29 -16.62
N GLY A 442 3.57 3.18 -16.43
CA GLY A 442 4.46 2.62 -17.46
C GLY A 442 5.82 3.31 -17.62
N ALA A 443 6.10 4.37 -16.85
CA ALA A 443 7.38 5.08 -16.86
C ALA A 443 8.23 4.74 -15.62
N PRO A 444 9.56 4.98 -15.64
CA PRO A 444 10.41 4.76 -14.47
C PRO A 444 10.05 5.71 -13.31
N PRO A 445 10.29 5.32 -12.05
CA PRO A 445 10.10 6.20 -10.89
C PRO A 445 10.94 7.48 -10.99
N SER A 446 10.34 8.62 -10.66
CA SER A 446 11.01 9.92 -10.66
C SER A 446 11.62 10.21 -9.29
N LEU A 447 12.90 10.56 -9.22
CA LEU A 447 13.53 11.05 -7.98
C LEU A 447 13.10 12.50 -7.73
N ILE A 448 12.41 12.75 -6.63
CA ILE A 448 11.77 14.05 -6.32
C ILE A 448 12.35 14.74 -5.08
N ALA A 449 13.12 14.01 -4.25
CA ALA A 449 13.93 14.62 -3.20
C ALA A 449 15.13 13.73 -2.86
N TRP A 450 16.23 14.34 -2.45
CA TRP A 450 17.41 13.61 -1.98
C TRP A 450 18.22 14.39 -0.95
N LYS A 451 18.90 13.64 -0.08
CA LYS A 451 19.80 14.08 0.97
C LYS A 451 21.03 13.19 0.93
N ASP A 452 22.20 13.80 1.02
CA ASP A 452 23.49 13.11 1.13
C ASP A 452 24.26 13.63 2.34
N GLY A 453 24.62 12.76 3.29
CA GLY A 453 25.32 13.13 4.52
C GLY A 453 24.58 14.20 5.35
N ASP A 454 25.29 15.22 5.83
CA ASP A 454 24.70 16.26 6.68
C ASP A 454 24.01 17.40 5.89
N HIS A 455 23.84 17.26 4.58
CA HIS A 455 23.19 18.28 3.76
C HIS A 455 21.67 18.35 4.04
N ASN A 456 21.08 19.51 3.77
CA ASN A 456 19.63 19.67 3.76
C ASN A 456 18.99 18.86 2.62
N LEU A 457 17.74 18.45 2.81
CA LEU A 457 16.96 17.76 1.79
C LEU A 457 16.77 18.68 0.57
N LEU A 458 17.32 18.29 -0.57
CA LEU A 458 17.11 18.93 -1.86
C LEU A 458 15.81 18.38 -2.47
N ILE A 459 14.99 19.28 -3.00
CA ILE A 459 13.60 19.00 -3.36
C ILE A 459 13.33 19.49 -4.79
N ASP A 460 12.71 18.65 -5.60
CA ASP A 460 11.99 19.08 -6.81
C ASP A 460 10.60 19.61 -6.42
N PRO A 461 10.34 20.93 -6.52
CA PRO A 461 9.10 21.52 -6.02
C PRO A 461 7.83 20.94 -6.65
N GLU A 462 7.86 20.57 -7.94
CA GLU A 462 6.69 20.04 -8.64
C GLU A 462 6.40 18.61 -8.21
N GLY A 463 7.42 17.75 -8.17
CA GLY A 463 7.31 16.37 -7.73
C GLY A 463 6.95 16.24 -6.24
N TYR A 464 7.51 17.10 -5.39
CA TYR A 464 7.32 17.05 -3.94
C TYR A 464 5.89 17.39 -3.50
N ARG A 465 5.14 18.12 -4.33
CA ARG A 465 3.71 18.36 -4.11
C ARG A 465 2.93 17.05 -3.91
N CYS A 466 3.37 15.93 -4.52
CA CYS A 466 2.79 14.62 -4.28
C CYS A 466 2.87 14.21 -2.80
N LEU A 467 4.02 14.40 -2.14
CA LEU A 467 4.19 14.09 -0.72
C LEU A 467 3.27 15.00 0.13
N THR A 468 3.26 16.30 -0.14
CA THR A 468 2.42 17.28 0.58
C THR A 468 0.93 16.96 0.45
N ASN A 469 0.48 16.55 -0.73
CA ASN A 469 -0.92 16.13 -0.94
C ASN A 469 -1.23 14.88 -0.12
N VAL A 470 -0.36 13.87 -0.13
CA VAL A 470 -0.53 12.64 0.64
C VAL A 470 -0.61 12.91 2.15
N CYS A 471 0.15 13.86 2.69
CA CYS A 471 0.03 14.28 4.10
C CYS A 471 -1.38 14.78 4.45
N ASN A 472 -2.06 15.42 3.51
CA ASN A 472 -3.36 16.06 3.71
C ASN A 472 -4.56 15.18 3.31
N LEU A 473 -4.33 13.92 2.92
CA LEU A 473 -5.42 13.03 2.53
C LEU A 473 -6.40 12.75 3.70
N LYS A 474 -7.65 12.45 3.34
CA LYS A 474 -8.68 11.93 4.26
C LYS A 474 -8.68 10.42 4.24
N ALA A 475 -8.21 9.80 5.32
CA ALA A 475 -8.04 8.35 5.38
C ALA A 475 -9.37 7.58 5.43
N GLU A 476 -10.44 8.23 5.85
CA GLU A 476 -11.81 7.69 5.91
C GLU A 476 -12.61 7.98 4.62
N ALA A 477 -11.95 8.41 3.54
CA ALA A 477 -12.61 8.63 2.26
C ALA A 477 -13.20 7.33 1.69
N GLU A 478 -14.37 7.42 1.06
CA GLU A 478 -15.02 6.28 0.41
C GLU A 478 -14.87 6.30 -1.12
N SER A 479 -14.26 7.36 -1.66
CA SER A 479 -13.97 7.51 -3.08
C SER A 479 -12.87 8.54 -3.34
N ILE A 480 -12.38 8.58 -4.57
CA ILE A 480 -11.41 9.59 -5.02
C ILE A 480 -11.92 11.02 -4.81
N TYR A 481 -13.23 11.28 -4.95
CA TYR A 481 -13.79 12.62 -4.77
C TYR A 481 -13.80 13.10 -3.32
N GLU A 482 -13.66 12.19 -2.37
CA GLU A 482 -13.60 12.49 -0.94
C GLU A 482 -12.16 12.52 -0.42
N LEU A 483 -11.18 12.09 -1.23
CA LEU A 483 -9.79 11.86 -0.82
C LEU A 483 -9.11 13.12 -0.29
N TYR A 484 -9.45 14.29 -0.84
CA TYR A 484 -8.88 15.58 -0.46
C TYR A 484 -9.96 16.63 -0.11
N THR A 485 -9.54 17.75 0.45
CA THR A 485 -10.37 18.97 0.57
C THR A 485 -10.35 19.76 -0.75
N ASP A 486 -11.32 20.66 -0.94
CA ASP A 486 -11.39 21.52 -2.13
C ASP A 486 -10.52 22.79 -1.91
N PRO A 487 -9.67 23.22 -2.86
CA PRO A 487 -9.41 22.66 -4.20
C PRO A 487 -8.73 21.28 -4.16
N SER A 488 -9.31 20.30 -4.87
CA SER A 488 -8.79 18.93 -4.89
C SER A 488 -7.67 18.74 -5.92
N PRO A 489 -6.51 18.18 -5.52
CA PRO A 489 -5.38 17.92 -6.42
C PRO A 489 -5.69 17.00 -7.61
N ILE A 490 -6.73 16.18 -7.53
CA ILE A 490 -7.11 15.22 -8.60
C ILE A 490 -7.62 15.91 -9.87
N PHE A 491 -7.88 17.22 -9.82
CA PHE A 491 -8.32 17.99 -10.98
C PHE A 491 -7.18 18.85 -11.58
N GLU A 492 -5.99 18.82 -10.97
CA GLU A 492 -4.82 19.55 -11.46
C GLU A 492 -4.12 18.79 -12.59
N PRO A 493 -3.52 19.51 -13.56
CA PRO A 493 -2.66 18.89 -14.57
C PRO A 493 -1.51 18.10 -13.93
N GLY A 494 -1.16 16.96 -14.49
CA GLY A 494 -0.18 16.02 -13.94
C GLY A 494 -0.79 14.97 -13.00
N SER A 495 -2.07 15.09 -12.64
CA SER A 495 -2.78 14.04 -11.92
C SER A 495 -3.36 13.01 -12.88
N VAL A 496 -3.26 11.73 -12.53
CA VAL A 496 -3.83 10.63 -13.35
C VAL A 496 -5.31 10.83 -13.60
N TRP A 497 -6.05 11.30 -12.61
CA TRP A 497 -7.48 11.52 -12.76
C TRP A 497 -7.79 12.62 -13.78
N LYS A 498 -7.03 13.72 -13.79
CA LYS A 498 -7.22 14.78 -14.77
C LYS A 498 -6.75 14.37 -16.17
N ASP A 499 -5.58 13.75 -16.26
CA ASP A 499 -4.89 13.56 -17.53
C ASP A 499 -5.33 12.28 -18.27
N ILE A 500 -5.68 11.22 -17.53
CA ILE A 500 -6.05 9.92 -18.12
C ILE A 500 -7.56 9.72 -18.11
N VAL A 501 -8.22 10.01 -16.99
CA VAL A 501 -9.65 9.72 -16.80
C VAL A 501 -10.55 10.81 -17.40
N MET A 502 -10.17 12.08 -17.22
CA MET A 502 -10.88 13.25 -17.76
C MET A 502 -10.31 13.74 -19.10
N ASP A 503 -9.62 12.87 -19.83
CA ASP A 503 -9.09 13.15 -21.16
C ASP A 503 -10.25 13.55 -22.11
N PRO A 504 -10.23 14.76 -22.71
CA PRO A 504 -11.29 15.22 -23.59
C PRO A 504 -11.42 14.38 -24.87
N SER A 505 -10.42 13.61 -25.26
CA SER A 505 -10.45 12.72 -26.43
C SER A 505 -11.20 11.41 -26.18
N ARG A 506 -11.42 11.04 -24.90
CA ARG A 506 -12.00 9.75 -24.51
C ARG A 506 -13.33 9.43 -25.19
N PRO A 507 -14.32 10.36 -25.29
CA PRO A 507 -15.59 10.05 -25.96
C PRO A 507 -15.42 9.67 -27.45
N THR A 508 -14.47 10.29 -28.14
CA THR A 508 -14.15 9.97 -29.54
C THR A 508 -13.59 8.56 -29.64
N VAL A 509 -12.62 8.21 -28.79
CA VAL A 509 -12.03 6.86 -28.73
C VAL A 509 -13.08 5.81 -28.42
N GLN A 510 -13.97 6.05 -27.45
CA GLN A 510 -15.07 5.15 -27.11
C GLN A 510 -16.03 4.95 -28.28
N SER A 511 -16.37 6.01 -29.01
CA SER A 511 -17.23 5.91 -30.20
C SER A 511 -16.59 5.08 -31.30
N GLU A 512 -15.29 5.25 -31.56
CA GLU A 512 -14.55 4.45 -32.54
C GLU A 512 -14.51 2.98 -32.15
N LEU A 513 -14.16 2.67 -30.89
CA LEU A 513 -14.14 1.30 -30.37
C LEU A 513 -15.53 0.65 -30.47
N LYS A 514 -16.58 1.36 -30.05
CA LYS A 514 -17.96 0.85 -30.13
C LYS A 514 -18.34 0.49 -31.56
N ASN A 515 -18.09 1.37 -32.53
CA ASN A 515 -18.42 1.13 -33.93
C ASN A 515 -17.65 -0.07 -34.50
N SER A 516 -16.36 -0.19 -34.20
CA SER A 516 -15.55 -1.33 -34.63
C SER A 516 -16.03 -2.65 -34.01
N ILE A 517 -16.46 -2.62 -32.75
CA ILE A 517 -17.00 -3.80 -32.06
C ILE A 517 -18.35 -4.21 -32.64
N LEU A 518 -19.24 -3.25 -32.94
CA LEU A 518 -20.51 -3.52 -33.62
C LEU A 518 -20.29 -4.17 -34.99
N ASN A 519 -19.33 -3.66 -35.77
CA ASN A 519 -18.96 -4.26 -37.06
C ASN A 519 -18.46 -5.71 -36.93
N ILE A 520 -17.82 -6.08 -35.82
CA ILE A 520 -17.41 -7.48 -35.56
C ILE A 520 -18.64 -8.33 -35.24
N ILE A 521 -19.54 -7.82 -34.40
CA ILE A 521 -20.76 -8.53 -33.98
C ILE A 521 -21.68 -8.77 -35.19
N GLU A 522 -21.86 -7.79 -36.07
CA GLU A 522 -22.70 -7.92 -37.27
C GLU A 522 -22.16 -8.94 -38.30
N LYS A 523 -20.84 -9.19 -38.28
CA LYS A 523 -20.16 -10.12 -39.20
C LYS A 523 -19.96 -11.53 -38.61
N SER A 524 -20.29 -11.73 -37.34
CA SER A 524 -20.19 -13.01 -36.61
C SER A 524 -21.54 -13.73 -36.63
#